data_AF-X1NK14-F1
#
_entry.id   AF-X1NK14-F1
#
_cell.length_a   1.000
_cell.length_b   1.000
_cell.length_c   1.000
_cell.angle_alpha   90.00
_cell.angle_beta   90.00
_cell.angle_gamma   90.00
#
_symmetry.space_group_name_H-M   'P 1'
#
loop_
_entity.id
_entity.type
_entity.pdbx_description
1 polymer ?
#
loop_
_entity_poly.entity_id
_entity_poly.type
_entity_poly.pdbx_seq_one_letter_code
_entity_poly.pdbx_strand_id
1 'polypeptide(L)'
;MLKQGQKVTIARLGGLKMDKMVIATGTIRRSDMGHEHMCRTQVEVRLDSKVKAFINNLLGNHVAIVKGNISFKLQDLCDKLRINAISI
;
A
#
# COMPACT_ATOMS: atom_id res chain seq x y z
N MET A 1 8.49 14.34 1.58
CA MET A 1 9.16 13.06 1.22
C MET A 1 8.84 11.95 2.22
N LEU A 2 8.83 10.69 1.76
CA LEU A 2 8.85 9.49 2.60
C LEU A 2 10.29 9.27 3.08
N LYS A 3 10.49 8.83 4.33
CA LYS A 3 11.81 8.65 4.94
C LYS A 3 12.04 7.20 5.36
N GLN A 4 13.29 6.76 5.36
CA GLN A 4 13.70 5.47 5.92
C GLN A 4 13.21 5.32 7.37
N GLY A 5 12.80 4.10 7.75
CA GLY A 5 12.25 3.76 9.05
C GLY A 5 10.78 4.17 9.26
N GLN A 6 10.22 4.97 8.35
CA GLN A 6 8.84 5.43 8.47
C GLN A 6 7.85 4.30 8.17
N LYS A 7 6.85 4.13 9.04
CA LYS A 7 5.69 3.27 8.75
C LYS A 7 4.84 3.87 7.62
N VAL A 8 4.26 2.98 6.83
CA VAL A 8 3.39 3.30 5.71
C VAL A 8 2.25 2.29 5.59
N THR A 9 1.15 2.74 5.01
CA THR A 9 0.06 1.90 4.52
C THR A 9 0.06 1.98 2.99
N ILE A 10 -0.09 0.83 2.36
CA ILE A 10 -0.25 0.68 0.91
C ILE A 10 -1.67 0.17 0.67
N ALA A 11 -2.39 0.80 -0.24
CA ALA A 11 -3.75 0.40 -0.55
C ALA A 11 -4.09 0.53 -2.04
N ARG A 12 -5.02 -0.29 -2.50
CA ARG A 12 -5.61 -0.18 -3.84
C ARG A 12 -7.07 -0.56 -3.79
N LEU A 13 -7.94 0.38 -4.15
CA LEU A 13 -9.34 0.11 -4.47
C LEU A 13 -9.45 -0.40 -5.92
N GLY A 14 -10.24 -1.44 -6.14
CA GLY A 14 -10.44 -2.04 -7.46
C GLY A 14 -11.48 -3.16 -7.41
N GLY A 15 -11.28 -4.17 -8.27
CA GLY A 15 -12.29 -5.19 -8.55
C GLY A 15 -13.23 -4.75 -9.67
N LEU A 16 -13.94 -5.71 -10.28
CA LEU A 16 -14.81 -5.46 -11.44
C LEU A 16 -15.90 -4.40 -11.16
N LYS A 17 -16.34 -4.28 -9.90
CA LYS A 17 -17.38 -3.35 -9.46
C LYS A 17 -16.86 -2.26 -8.53
N MET A 18 -15.54 -2.06 -8.45
CA MET A 18 -14.90 -1.16 -7.48
C MET A 18 -15.27 -1.50 -6.01
N ASP A 19 -15.45 -2.79 -5.75
CA ASP A 19 -16.02 -3.36 -4.53
C ASP A 19 -14.97 -4.06 -3.64
N LYS A 20 -13.68 -3.94 -3.96
CA LYS A 20 -12.59 -4.55 -3.18
C LYS A 20 -11.48 -3.56 -2.89
N MET A 21 -10.88 -3.64 -1.71
CA MET A 21 -9.68 -2.89 -1.36
C MET A 21 -8.60 -3.82 -0.81
N VAL A 22 -7.44 -3.86 -1.46
CA VAL A 22 -6.24 -4.49 -0.88
C VAL A 22 -5.58 -3.48 0.05
N ILE A 23 -5.24 -3.92 1.26
CA ILE A 23 -4.60 -3.10 2.29
C ILE A 23 -3.38 -3.88 2.80
N ALA A 24 -2.22 -3.24 2.79
CA ALA A 24 -0.98 -3.77 3.37
C ALA A 24 -0.28 -2.68 4.18
N THR A 25 0.53 -3.08 5.16
CA THR A 25 1.40 -2.17 5.91
C THR A 25 2.85 -2.54 5.71
N GLY A 26 3.72 -1.57 5.93
CA GLY A 26 5.15 -1.81 5.84
C GLY A 26 5.96 -0.66 6.43
N THR A 27 7.26 -0.80 6.30
CA THR A 27 8.25 0.20 6.73
C THR A 27 9.16 0.54 5.56
N ILE A 28 9.40 1.82 5.32
CA ILE A 28 10.36 2.26 4.31
C ILE A 28 11.76 1.76 4.71
N ARG A 29 12.35 0.92 3.87
CA ARG A 29 13.74 0.44 4.00
C ARG A 29 14.72 1.43 3.40
N ARG A 30 14.41 1.94 2.21
CA ARG A 30 15.21 2.93 1.47
C ARG A 30 14.28 3.97 0.86
N SER A 31 14.73 5.21 0.81
CA SER A 31 14.04 6.32 0.14
C SER A 31 15.07 7.11 -0.63
N ASP A 32 14.64 7.73 -1.72
CA ASP A 32 15.49 8.62 -2.51
C ASP A 32 16.77 7.91 -3.00
N MET A 33 16.57 6.83 -3.76
CA MET A 33 17.66 5.96 -4.23
C MET A 33 18.57 6.63 -5.29
N GLY A 34 18.36 7.93 -5.57
CA GLY A 34 19.26 8.72 -6.41
C GLY A 34 19.35 8.23 -7.85
N HIS A 35 18.41 7.44 -8.35
CA HIS A 35 18.40 7.05 -9.76
C HIS A 35 18.06 8.28 -10.60
N GLU A 36 19.11 8.96 -11.07
CA GLU A 36 19.05 10.29 -11.72
C GLU A 36 18.16 10.34 -12.96
N HIS A 37 18.00 9.20 -13.65
CA HIS A 37 17.12 9.06 -14.81
C HIS A 37 15.63 8.91 -14.44
N MET A 38 15.27 8.97 -13.15
CA MET A 38 13.92 8.74 -12.66
C MET A 38 13.45 9.93 -11.79
N CYS A 39 12.83 10.93 -12.42
CA CYS A 39 12.18 12.09 -11.75
C CYS A 39 10.92 11.69 -10.97
N ARG A 40 11.04 10.82 -9.96
CA ARG A 40 9.91 10.30 -9.17
C ARG A 40 10.31 10.01 -7.73
N THR A 41 9.31 9.91 -6.87
CA THR A 41 9.52 9.38 -5.52
C THR A 41 9.92 7.90 -5.64
N GLN A 42 11.11 7.59 -5.16
CA GLN A 42 11.66 6.24 -5.17
C GLN A 42 11.71 5.72 -3.74
N VAL A 43 11.05 4.60 -3.49
CA VAL A 43 11.01 3.96 -2.17
C VAL A 43 11.09 2.46 -2.30
N GLU A 44 11.78 1.85 -1.34
CA GLU A 44 11.70 0.42 -1.07
C GLU A 44 10.97 0.22 0.25
N VAL A 45 9.92 -0.60 0.22
CA VAL A 45 9.10 -0.90 1.41
C VAL A 45 9.29 -2.35 1.79
N ARG A 46 9.70 -2.59 3.04
CA ARG A 46 9.54 -3.91 3.65
C ARG A 46 8.11 -4.03 4.14
N LEU A 47 7.32 -4.88 3.49
CA LEU A 47 5.98 -5.22 3.94
C LEU A 47 6.04 -5.95 5.28
N ASP A 48 5.06 -5.71 6.14
CA ASP A 48 4.92 -6.43 7.40
C ASP A 48 4.45 -7.89 7.15
N SER A 49 3.81 -8.15 6.00
CA SER A 49 3.38 -9.46 5.51
C SER A 49 4.23 -10.00 4.36
N LYS A 50 3.95 -11.23 3.90
CA LYS A 50 4.71 -11.87 2.80
C LYS A 50 4.44 -11.15 1.48
N VAL A 51 5.50 -10.69 0.80
CA VAL A 51 5.42 -10.01 -0.50
C VAL A 51 4.63 -10.82 -1.55
N LYS A 52 4.76 -12.15 -1.56
CA LYS A 52 4.00 -13.02 -2.47
C LYS A 52 2.49 -12.91 -2.26
N ALA A 53 2.03 -12.81 -1.01
CA ALA A 53 0.60 -12.64 -0.73
C ALA A 53 0.09 -11.29 -1.23
N PHE A 54 0.89 -10.23 -1.07
CA PHE A 54 0.55 -8.90 -1.59
C PHE A 54 0.41 -8.91 -3.11
N ILE A 55 1.41 -9.41 -3.83
CA ILE A 55 1.41 -9.48 -5.30
C ILE A 55 0.23 -10.31 -5.83
N ASN A 56 -0.02 -11.48 -5.24
CA ASN A 56 -1.08 -12.37 -5.70
C ASN A 56 -2.50 -11.82 -5.49
N ASN A 57 -2.68 -10.85 -4.59
CA ASN A 57 -3.97 -10.24 -4.30
C ASN A 57 -4.16 -8.86 -4.96
N LEU A 58 -3.14 -8.28 -5.61
CA LEU A 58 -3.22 -6.94 -6.18
C LEU A 58 -4.35 -6.83 -7.23
N LEU A 59 -5.12 -5.75 -7.12
CA LEU A 59 -6.25 -5.45 -8.01
C LEU A 59 -5.82 -4.60 -9.23
N GLY A 60 -4.53 -4.61 -9.55
CA GLY A 60 -3.90 -3.79 -10.58
C GLY A 60 -2.44 -3.45 -10.24
N ASN A 61 -1.74 -2.84 -11.19
CA ASN A 61 -0.33 -2.48 -11.07
C ASN A 61 -0.08 -1.17 -10.29
N HIS A 62 -1.10 -0.34 -10.11
CA HIS A 62 -1.01 0.92 -9.36
C HIS A 62 -1.50 0.74 -7.93
N VAL A 63 -0.78 1.35 -6.99
CA VAL A 63 -1.13 1.39 -5.56
C VAL A 63 -0.95 2.80 -5.02
N ALA A 64 -1.73 3.15 -4.00
CA ALA A 64 -1.52 4.36 -3.22
C ALA A 64 -0.67 4.02 -1.98
N ILE A 65 0.25 4.91 -1.62
CA ILE A 65 1.06 4.81 -0.41
C ILE A 65 0.87 6.06 0.44
N VAL A 66 0.67 5.86 1.75
CA VAL A 66 0.46 6.95 2.70
C VAL A 66 1.33 6.76 3.94
N LYS A 67 1.67 7.87 4.59
CA LYS A 67 2.46 7.88 5.82
C LYS A 67 1.65 7.32 6.99
N GLY A 68 2.32 6.55 7.84
CA GLY A 68 1.74 5.95 9.05
C GLY A 68 0.99 4.65 8.77
N ASN A 69 0.57 3.97 9.84
CA ASN A 69 -0.33 2.84 9.74
C ASN A 69 -1.78 3.34 9.92
N ILE A 70 -2.52 3.40 8.81
CA ILE A 70 -3.94 3.77 8.81
C ILE A 70 -4.86 2.61 8.40
N SER A 71 -4.36 1.36 8.46
CA SER A 71 -5.11 0.19 8.00
C SER A 71 -6.48 0.08 8.66
N PHE A 72 -6.57 0.37 9.97
CA PHE A 72 -7.82 0.36 10.73
C PHE A 72 -8.85 1.38 10.19
N LYS A 73 -8.41 2.57 9.76
CA LYS A 73 -9.30 3.58 9.16
C LYS A 73 -9.81 3.14 7.79
N LEU A 74 -8.95 2.47 7.01
CA LEU A 74 -9.34 1.93 5.71
C LEU A 74 -10.29 0.74 5.85
N GLN A 75 -10.11 -0.11 6.87
CA GLN A 75 -11.03 -1.20 7.20
C GLN A 75 -12.40 -0.63 7.60
N ASP A 76 -12.45 0.34 8.52
CA ASP A 76 -13.70 1.02 8.91
C ASP A 76 -14.40 1.71 7.70
N LEU A 77 -13.63 2.33 6.80
CA LEU A 77 -14.17 2.87 5.56
C LEU A 77 -14.77 1.77 4.66
N CYS A 78 -14.08 0.64 4.52
CA CYS A 78 -14.55 -0.49 3.73
C CYS A 78 -15.87 -1.04 4.28
N ASP A 79 -15.97 -1.18 5.61
CA ASP A 79 -17.18 -1.66 6.27
C ASP A 79 -18.37 -0.73 6.00
N LYS A 80 -18.17 0.60 6.15
CA LYS A 80 -19.21 1.61 5.89
C LYS A 80 -19.67 1.66 4.45
N LEU A 81 -18.75 1.45 3.51
CA LEU A 81 -19.03 1.51 2.07
C LEU A 81 -19.37 0.14 1.46
N ARG A 82 -19.40 -0.92 2.26
CA ARG A 82 -19.62 -2.32 1.82
C ARG A 82 -18.60 -2.76 0.76
N ILE A 83 -17.35 -2.34 0.94
CA ILE A 83 -16.21 -2.75 0.13
C ILE A 83 -15.55 -3.95 0.84
N ASN A 84 -15.21 -4.99 0.09
CA ASN A 84 -14.50 -6.15 0.63
C ASN A 84 -13.01 -5.80 0.87
N ALA A 85 -12.62 -5.70 2.13
CA ALA A 85 -11.24 -5.47 2.53
C ALA A 85 -10.40 -6.75 2.50
N ILE A 86 -9.34 -6.75 1.68
CA ILE A 86 -8.33 -7.81 1.62
C ILE A 86 -7.09 -7.30 2.35
N SER A 87 -7.00 -7.60 3.65
CA SER A 87 -5.84 -7.23 4.47
C SER A 87 -4.74 -8.30 4.35
N ILE A 88 -3.52 -7.88 3.98
CA ILE A 88 -2.37 -8.76 3.73
C ILE A 88 -1.36 -8.70 4.86
#